data_AF-A0A8X7RBM8-F1
#
_entry.id   AF-A0A8X7RBM8-F1
#
_cell.length_a   1.000
_cell.length_b   1.000
_cell.length_c   1.000
_cell.angle_alpha   90.00
_cell.angle_beta   90.00
_cell.angle_gamma   90.00
#
_symmetry.space_group_name_H-M   'P 1'
#
loop_
_entity.id
_entity.type
_entity.pdbx_description
1 polymer ?
#
loop_
_entity_poly.entity_id
_entity_poly.type
_entity_poly.pdbx_seq_one_letter_code
_entity_poly.pdbx_strand_id
1 'polypeptide(L)'
;MKDCSVTEGIDAHRVRPSIEGGFRELGYSGPVSIKAYGDQKRTPDHLLQALSSTGVAVVHIRSESTCTLMYKDMVKWREDNLPPATMMIITNQMLDVFHWDLARLQQRTRKQP
;
A
#
# COMPACT_ATOMS: atom_id res chain seq x y z
N MET A 1 1.52 -11.01 -7.51
CA MET A 1 0.62 -9.83 -7.51
C MET A 1 -0.44 -10.03 -8.58
N LYS A 2 -1.74 -10.03 -8.25
CA LYS A 2 -2.81 -10.27 -9.25
C LYS A 2 -3.51 -9.00 -9.73
N ASP A 3 -3.42 -7.93 -8.95
CA ASP A 3 -4.32 -6.79 -9.06
C ASP A 3 -3.63 -5.54 -9.63
N CYS A 4 -2.53 -5.11 -8.98
CA CYS A 4 -1.68 -4.03 -9.44
C CYS A 4 -0.23 -4.53 -9.56
N SER A 5 0.03 -5.41 -10.54
CA SER A 5 1.39 -5.91 -10.79
C SER A 5 2.29 -4.82 -11.38
N VAL A 6 3.58 -4.87 -11.05
CA VAL A 6 4.60 -4.16 -11.84
C VAL A 6 4.51 -4.70 -13.27
N THR A 7 4.18 -3.84 -14.23
CA THR A 7 4.04 -4.22 -15.64
C THR A 7 5.35 -4.82 -16.15
N GLU A 8 5.26 -5.82 -17.01
CA GLU A 8 6.43 -6.41 -17.66
C GLU A 8 7.24 -5.32 -18.38
N GLY A 9 8.57 -5.35 -18.22
CA GLY A 9 9.48 -4.33 -18.76
C GLY A 9 9.64 -3.08 -17.90
N ILE A 10 8.87 -2.90 -16.82
CA ILE A 10 9.13 -1.86 -15.81
C ILE A 10 10.18 -2.37 -14.82
N ASP A 11 11.24 -1.60 -14.62
CA ASP A 11 12.21 -1.85 -13.55
C ASP A 11 11.55 -1.65 -12.17
N ALA A 12 11.42 -2.74 -11.42
CA ALA A 12 10.81 -2.75 -10.09
C ALA A 12 11.57 -1.86 -9.07
N HIS A 13 12.86 -1.55 -9.29
CA HIS A 13 13.58 -0.58 -8.46
C HIS A 13 12.99 0.83 -8.56
N ARG A 14 12.24 1.13 -9.62
CA ARG A 14 11.60 2.44 -9.82
C ARG A 14 10.29 2.60 -9.07
N VAL A 15 9.74 1.55 -8.45
CA VAL A 15 8.45 1.62 -7.75
C VAL A 15 8.48 2.63 -6.61
N ARG A 16 9.39 2.49 -5.63
CA ARG A 16 9.50 3.48 -4.54
C ARG A 16 9.84 4.89 -5.07
N PRO A 17 10.91 5.09 -5.87
CA PRO A 17 11.29 6.43 -6.32
C PRO A 17 10.19 7.15 -7.10
N SER A 18 9.40 6.42 -7.91
CA SER A 18 8.29 7.03 -8.66
C SER A 18 7.15 7.44 -7.74
N ILE A 19 6.81 6.61 -6.75
CA ILE A 19 5.77 6.93 -5.75
C ILE A 19 6.20 8.14 -4.92
N GLU A 20 7.43 8.15 -4.41
CA GLU A 20 7.97 9.28 -3.63
C GLU A 20 8.08 10.56 -4.46
N GLY A 21 8.45 10.45 -5.73
CA GLY A 21 8.44 11.56 -6.68
C GLY A 21 7.06 12.19 -6.82
N GLY A 22 6.03 11.36 -7.06
CA GLY A 22 4.65 11.82 -7.13
C GLY A 22 4.15 12.41 -5.81
N PHE A 23 4.53 11.85 -4.66
CA PHE A 23 4.20 12.41 -3.35
C PHE A 23 4.77 13.81 -3.16
N ARG A 24 6.03 14.02 -3.53
CA ARG A 24 6.67 15.33 -3.47
C ARG A 24 6.00 16.34 -4.39
N GLU A 25 5.63 15.95 -5.60
CA GLU A 25 4.89 16.81 -6.54
C GLU A 25 3.51 17.24 -6.01
N LEU A 26 2.85 16.35 -5.25
CA LEU A 26 1.58 16.63 -4.57
C LEU A 26 1.74 17.39 -3.23
N GLY A 27 2.97 17.72 -2.83
CA GLY A 27 3.25 18.44 -1.59
C GLY A 27 3.25 17.59 -0.31
N TYR A 28 3.22 16.26 -0.43
CA TYR A 28 3.40 15.38 0.72
C TYR A 28 4.88 15.39 1.15
N SER A 29 5.10 15.60 2.45
CA SER A 29 6.43 15.60 3.06
C SER A 29 6.47 14.63 4.25
N GLY A 30 7.65 14.07 4.53
CA GLY A 30 7.88 13.15 5.64
C GLY A 30 8.24 11.72 5.23
N PRO A 31 8.46 10.83 6.21
CA PRO A 31 8.85 9.45 5.96
C PRO A 31 7.79 8.66 5.19
N VAL A 32 8.21 7.90 4.17
CA VAL A 32 7.32 7.06 3.36
C VAL A 32 7.53 5.58 3.68
N SER A 33 6.46 4.93 4.12
CA SER A 33 6.37 3.47 4.32
C SER A 33 5.52 2.85 3.21
N ILE A 34 6.07 1.86 2.50
CA ILE A 34 5.40 1.18 1.39
C ILE A 34 5.29 -0.32 1.68
N LYS A 35 4.05 -0.84 1.68
CA LYS A 35 3.77 -2.28 1.73
C LYS A 35 3.11 -2.72 0.43
N ALA A 36 3.72 -3.70 -0.23
CA ALA A 36 3.15 -4.39 -1.37
C ALA A 36 2.57 -5.74 -0.94
N TYR A 37 1.44 -6.11 -1.51
CA TYR A 37 0.67 -7.30 -1.10
C TYR A 37 0.63 -8.28 -2.27
N GLY A 38 1.18 -9.48 -2.10
CA GLY A 38 1.17 -10.47 -3.17
C GLY A 38 1.66 -11.84 -2.76
N ASP A 39 1.25 -12.85 -3.53
CA ASP A 39 1.81 -14.19 -3.40
C ASP A 39 3.28 -14.20 -3.86
N GLN A 40 4.19 -14.13 -2.88
CA GLN A 40 5.64 -14.25 -3.13
C GLN A 40 6.01 -15.53 -3.89
N LYS A 41 5.33 -16.67 -3.68
CA LYS A 41 5.64 -17.93 -4.40
C LYS A 41 5.31 -17.86 -5.88
N ARG A 42 4.43 -16.93 -6.27
CA ARG A 42 4.00 -16.68 -7.65
C ARG A 42 4.59 -15.40 -8.22
N THR A 43 5.49 -14.74 -7.49
CA THR A 43 6.13 -13.51 -7.92
C THR A 43 7.61 -13.83 -8.21
N PRO A 44 8.14 -13.47 -9.39
CA PRO A 44 9.55 -13.70 -9.70
C PRO A 44 10.51 -13.12 -8.65
N ASP A 45 11.53 -13.89 -8.28
CA ASP A 45 12.50 -13.51 -7.23
C ASP A 45 13.19 -12.17 -7.51
N HIS A 46 13.54 -11.89 -8.77
CA HIS A 46 14.15 -10.63 -9.15
C HIS A 46 13.25 -9.42 -8.85
N LEU A 47 11.92 -9.56 -8.98
CA LEU A 47 10.98 -8.50 -8.60
C LEU A 47 10.88 -8.36 -7.09
N LEU A 48 10.84 -9.47 -6.35
CA LEU A 48 10.82 -9.45 -4.89
C LEU A 48 12.08 -8.78 -4.33
N GLN A 49 13.25 -9.11 -4.89
CA GLN A 49 14.54 -8.55 -4.52
C GLN A 49 14.61 -7.05 -4.87
N ALA A 50 14.20 -6.66 -6.07
CA ALA A 50 14.18 -5.26 -6.48
C ALA A 50 13.29 -4.40 -5.56
N LEU A 51 12.07 -4.88 -5.26
CA LEU A 51 11.17 -4.20 -4.32
C LEU A 51 11.79 -4.12 -2.91
N SER A 52 12.31 -5.23 -2.39
CA SER A 52 12.89 -5.26 -1.05
C SER A 52 14.13 -4.37 -0.93
N SER A 53 14.98 -4.33 -1.96
CA SER A 53 16.21 -3.53 -1.97
C SER A 53 15.94 -2.02 -1.92
N THR A 54 14.77 -1.60 -2.38
CA THR A 54 14.30 -0.21 -2.31
C THR A 54 13.44 0.06 -1.07
N GLY A 55 13.37 -0.87 -0.12
CA GLY A 55 12.60 -0.68 1.11
C GLY A 55 11.08 -0.73 0.90
N VAL A 56 10.60 -1.43 -0.14
CA VAL A 56 9.20 -1.84 -0.26
C VAL A 56 9.03 -3.19 0.45
N ALA A 57 8.23 -3.22 1.51
CA ALA A 57 7.95 -4.46 2.23
C ALA A 57 6.92 -5.30 1.47
N VAL A 58 7.30 -6.51 1.02
CA VAL A 58 6.39 -7.41 0.31
C VAL A 58 5.74 -8.39 1.29
N VAL A 59 4.43 -8.24 1.53
CA VAL A 59 3.64 -9.11 2.39
C VAL A 59 3.14 -10.32 1.58
N HIS A 60 3.51 -11.53 2.01
CA HIS A 60 3.07 -12.78 1.37
C HIS A 60 1.58 -13.06 1.60
N ILE A 61 0.84 -13.35 0.52
CA ILE A 61 -0.59 -13.68 0.55
C ILE A 61 -0.85 -15.03 -0.13
N ARG A 62 -1.72 -15.85 0.47
CA ARG A 62 -2.03 -17.22 0.03
C ARG A 62 -3.33 -17.40 -0.80
N SER A 63 -3.93 -16.29 -1.23
CA SER A 63 -4.84 -16.12 -2.40
C SER A 63 -6.28 -15.65 -2.19
N GLU A 64 -6.86 -15.63 -0.99
CA GLU A 64 -8.28 -15.22 -0.84
C GLU A 64 -8.56 -14.04 0.09
N SER A 65 -7.54 -13.49 0.73
CA SER A 65 -7.73 -12.49 1.79
C SER A 65 -6.82 -11.26 1.65
N THR A 66 -6.44 -10.91 0.42
CA THR A 66 -5.66 -9.68 0.15
C THR A 66 -6.34 -8.46 0.76
N CYS A 67 -7.62 -8.25 0.46
CA CYS A 67 -8.39 -7.12 0.99
C CYS A 67 -8.52 -7.18 2.52
N THR A 68 -8.70 -8.37 3.12
CA THR A 68 -8.78 -8.53 4.58
C THR A 68 -7.46 -8.19 5.27
N LEU A 69 -6.32 -8.61 4.70
CA LEU A 69 -5.00 -8.31 5.25
C LEU A 69 -4.67 -6.83 5.10
N MET A 70 -4.91 -6.26 3.92
CA MET A 70 -4.78 -4.83 3.69
C MET A 70 -5.66 -4.00 4.64
N TYR A 71 -6.88 -4.45 4.90
CA TYR A 71 -7.79 -3.81 5.86
C TYR A 71 -7.24 -3.85 7.29
N LYS A 72 -6.77 -5.01 7.75
CA LYS A 72 -6.15 -5.16 9.08
C LYS A 72 -4.93 -4.27 9.24
N ASP A 73 -4.05 -4.25 8.24
CA ASP A 73 -2.87 -3.40 8.24
C ASP A 73 -3.23 -1.91 8.19
N MET A 74 -4.28 -1.52 7.45
CA MET A 74 -4.79 -0.15 7.46
C MET A 74 -5.28 0.27 8.85
N VAL A 75 -6.11 -0.57 9.49
CA VAL A 75 -6.66 -0.26 10.83
C VAL A 75 -5.53 -0.09 11.82
N LYS A 76 -4.60 -1.05 11.86
CA LYS A 76 -3.42 -1.00 12.74
C LYS A 76 -2.54 0.21 12.46
N TRP A 77 -2.23 0.48 11.18
CA TRP A 77 -1.40 1.64 10.83
C TRP A 77 -1.99 2.95 11.36
N ARG A 78 -3.31 3.11 11.34
CA ARG A 78 -3.93 4.32 11.91
C ARG A 78 -3.84 4.40 13.43
N GLU A 79 -3.89 3.28 14.13
CA GLU A 79 -3.67 3.26 15.58
C GLU A 79 -2.24 3.68 15.91
N ASP A 80 -1.28 3.27 15.07
CA ASP A 80 0.15 3.55 15.25
C ASP A 80 0.58 4.96 14.73
N ASN A 81 -0.24 5.63 13.91
CA ASN A 81 0.12 6.91 13.24
C ASN A 81 -0.95 7.99 13.49
N LEU A 82 -0.66 8.88 14.46
CA LEU A 82 -1.53 10.02 14.79
C LEU A 82 -1.54 11.08 13.67
N PRO A 83 -2.63 11.82 13.47
CA PRO A 83 -2.67 12.96 12.55
C PRO A 83 -1.61 14.03 12.89
N PRO A 84 -1.01 14.70 11.87
CA PRO A 84 -1.24 14.54 10.44
C PRO A 84 -0.54 13.29 9.87
N ALA A 85 -1.33 12.39 9.27
CA ALA A 85 -0.84 11.16 8.65
C ALA A 85 -1.67 10.85 7.40
N THR A 86 -1.00 10.49 6.30
CA THR A 86 -1.65 10.19 5.03
C THR A 86 -1.43 8.73 4.64
N MET A 87 -2.50 8.05 4.25
CA MET A 87 -2.44 6.70 3.72
C MET A 87 -2.96 6.71 2.27
N MET A 88 -2.20 6.10 1.38
CA MET A 88 -2.61 5.83 0.01
C MET A 88 -2.81 4.33 -0.18
N ILE A 89 -3.95 3.94 -0.77
CA ILE A 89 -4.25 2.55 -1.11
C ILE A 89 -4.32 2.46 -2.63
N ILE A 90 -3.46 1.63 -3.24
CA ILE A 90 -3.45 1.33 -4.67
C ILE A 90 -4.03 -0.08 -4.83
N THR A 91 -5.24 -0.18 -5.38
CA THR A 91 -5.94 -1.46 -5.61
C THR A 91 -6.90 -1.33 -6.78
N ASN A 92 -7.10 -2.40 -7.55
CA ASN A 92 -8.15 -2.51 -8.57
C ASN A 92 -9.44 -3.17 -8.03
N GLN A 93 -9.45 -3.62 -6.76
CA GLN A 93 -10.58 -4.28 -6.09
C GLN A 93 -11.28 -3.36 -5.05
N MET A 94 -11.33 -2.05 -5.33
CA MET A 94 -11.73 -1.04 -4.35
C MET A 94 -13.18 -1.16 -3.84
N LEU A 95 -14.06 -1.81 -4.60
CA LEU A 95 -15.51 -1.59 -4.50
C LEU A 95 -16.22 -2.34 -3.36
N ASP A 96 -15.79 -3.54 -2.94
CA ASP A 96 -16.59 -4.32 -1.98
C ASP A 96 -16.13 -4.21 -0.51
N VAL A 97 -14.82 -4.17 -0.24
CA VAL A 97 -14.28 -4.23 1.14
C VAL A 97 -13.94 -2.86 1.72
N PHE A 98 -13.50 -1.92 0.89
CA PHE A 98 -12.92 -0.65 1.36
C PHE A 98 -13.90 0.52 1.32
N HIS A 99 -14.91 0.49 0.45
CA HIS A 99 -15.71 1.66 0.12
C HIS A 99 -16.49 2.25 1.32
N TRP A 100 -17.23 1.42 2.06
CA TRP A 100 -18.00 1.88 3.22
C TRP A 100 -17.12 2.25 4.43
N ASP A 101 -16.10 1.44 4.66
CA ASP A 101 -15.30 1.56 5.87
C ASP A 101 -14.28 2.69 5.79
N LEU A 102 -13.65 2.95 4.65
CA LEU A 102 -12.71 4.07 4.50
C LEU A 102 -13.39 5.41 4.75
N ALA A 103 -14.56 5.64 4.16
CA ALA A 103 -15.31 6.88 4.33
C ALA A 103 -15.73 7.07 5.81
N ARG A 104 -16.25 6.01 6.44
CA ARG A 104 -16.60 6.03 7.88
C ARG A 104 -15.39 6.33 8.76
N LEU A 105 -14.24 5.75 8.44
CA LEU A 105 -13.03 5.91 9.23
C LEU A 105 -12.43 7.32 9.09
N GLN A 106 -12.43 7.89 7.89
CA GLN A 106 -12.03 9.29 7.67
C GLN A 106 -12.93 10.27 8.44
N GLN A 107 -14.24 10.01 8.51
CA GLN A 107 -15.18 10.86 9.24
C GLN A 107 -14.95 10.84 10.76
N ARG A 108 -14.47 9.73 11.34
CA ARG A 108 -14.17 9.64 12.78
C ARG A 108 -12.94 10.47 13.17
N THR A 109 -11.91 10.49 12.33
CA THR A 109 -10.70 11.31 12.55
C THR A 109 -11.01 12.80 12.57
N ARG A 110 -12.00 13.27 11.78
CA ARG A 110 -12.44 14.68 11.79
C ARG A 110 -13.25 15.08 13.02
N LYS A 111 -13.69 14.14 13.85
CA LYS A 111 -14.59 14.37 14.99
C LYS A 111 -13.90 14.27 16.36
N GLN A 112 -12.63 13.91 16.43
CA GLN A 112 -11.87 13.99 17.69
C GLN A 112 -11.34 15.43 17.86
N PRO A 113 -11.75 16.15 18.92
CA PRO A 113 -11.31 17.51 19.20
C PRO A 113 -9.84 17.58 19.64
#